data_AF-A0A369PVI7-F1
#
_entry.id   AF-A0A369PVI7-F1
#
_cell.length_a   1.000
_cell.length_b   1.000
_cell.length_c   1.000
_cell.angle_alpha   90.00
_cell.angle_beta   90.00
_cell.angle_gamma   90.00
#
_symmetry.space_group_name_H-M   'P 1'
#
loop_
_entity.id
_entity.type
_entity.pdbx_description
1 polymer ?
#
loop_
_entity_poly.entity_id
_entity_poly.type
_entity_poly.pdbx_seq_one_letter_code
_entity_poly.pdbx_strand_id
1 'polypeptide(L)'
;MKQLSKILTLLIFLISTSDIYAQEFFRLKESIGMPLRFRTYVDLKGSPYFIDSWTKGIIKQSNGQISKNIELKYDQLEDELIFKNANGRSLVLLFQ
;
A
#
# COMPACT_ATOMS: atom_id res chain seq x y z
N MET A 1 -20.13 -42.83 26.99
CA MET A 1 -19.96 -42.52 25.54
C MET A 1 -20.29 -41.07 25.18
N LYS A 2 -21.43 -40.50 25.62
CA LYS A 2 -21.82 -39.11 25.27
C LYS A 2 -20.85 -38.02 25.77
N GLN A 3 -20.24 -38.19 26.93
CA GLN A 3 -19.25 -37.23 27.47
C GLN A 3 -17.91 -37.28 26.73
N LEU A 4 -17.50 -38.46 26.26
CA LEU A 4 -16.28 -38.64 25.47
C LEU A 4 -16.39 -37.93 24.11
N SER A 5 -17.56 -37.99 23.49
CA SER A 5 -17.84 -37.30 22.22
C SER A 5 -17.76 -35.78 22.36
N LYS A 6 -18.20 -35.20 23.48
CA LYS A 6 -18.11 -33.75 23.77
C LYS A 6 -16.66 -33.28 23.99
N ILE A 7 -15.87 -34.07 24.71
CA ILE A 7 -14.44 -33.79 24.92
C ILE A 7 -13.70 -33.83 23.59
N LEU A 8 -14.03 -34.80 22.73
CA LEU A 8 -13.45 -34.91 21.39
C LEU A 8 -13.80 -33.71 20.51
N THR A 9 -15.05 -33.21 20.57
CA THR A 9 -15.45 -32.02 19.79
C THR A 9 -14.75 -30.76 20.29
N LEU A 10 -14.57 -30.62 21.61
CA LEU A 10 -13.83 -29.49 22.19
C LEU A 10 -12.35 -29.52 21.76
N LEU A 11 -11.72 -30.69 21.77
CA LEU A 11 -10.32 -30.85 21.37
C LEU A 11 -10.08 -30.44 19.91
N ILE A 12 -11.00 -30.83 19.01
CA ILE A 12 -10.93 -30.50 17.57
C ILE A 12 -11.05 -28.98 17.35
N PHE A 13 -11.87 -28.29 18.15
CA PHE A 13 -12.00 -26.83 18.09
C PHE A 13 -10.72 -26.11 18.53
N LEU A 14 -10.05 -26.60 19.58
CA LEU A 14 -8.79 -26.02 20.07
C LEU A 14 -7.63 -26.15 19.06
N ILE A 15 -7.58 -27.25 18.30
CA ILE A 15 -6.53 -27.50 17.29
C ILE A 15 -6.72 -26.62 16.04
N SER A 16 -7.94 -26.11 15.80
CA SER A 16 -8.25 -25.29 14.63
C SER A 16 -7.77 -23.83 14.73
N THR A 17 -7.08 -23.45 15.82
CA THR A 17 -6.66 -22.07 16.09
C THR A 17 -5.25 -21.72 15.61
N SER A 18 -4.46 -22.70 15.11
CA SER A 18 -3.03 -22.50 14.83
C SER A 18 -2.67 -22.04 13.42
N ASP A 19 -3.62 -21.79 12.52
CA ASP A 19 -3.32 -21.40 11.13
C ASP A 19 -4.02 -20.09 10.69
N ILE A 20 -4.03 -19.08 11.54
CA ILE A 20 -4.32 -17.70 11.11
C ILE A 20 -3.00 -17.06 10.62
N TYR A 21 -2.49 -17.55 9.48
CA TYR A 21 -1.46 -16.87 8.69
C TYR A 21 -2.05 -16.13 7.47
N ALA A 22 -3.37 -16.05 7.36
CA ALA A 22 -4.06 -15.40 6.25
C ALA A 22 -4.07 -13.86 6.28
N GLN A 23 -3.43 -13.22 7.27
CA GLN A 23 -3.18 -11.79 7.24
C GLN A 23 -1.85 -11.52 6.52
N GLU A 24 -1.81 -11.73 5.21
CA GLU A 24 -0.83 -11.01 4.40
C GLU A 24 -1.25 -9.55 4.37
N PHE A 25 -0.60 -8.75 5.20
CA PHE A 25 -0.51 -7.31 4.93
C PHE A 25 0.23 -7.21 3.60
N PHE A 26 -0.40 -6.66 2.55
CA PHE A 26 0.24 -6.31 1.29
C PHE A 26 1.25 -5.18 1.54
N ARG A 27 2.32 -5.52 2.25
CA ARG A 27 3.50 -4.70 2.42
C ARG A 27 4.30 -4.98 1.17
N LEU A 28 4.52 -3.94 0.38
CA LEU A 28 5.46 -3.90 -0.74
C LEU A 28 6.87 -4.30 -0.23
N LYS A 29 7.08 -5.58 0.05
CA LYS A 29 8.39 -6.20 0.06
C LYS A 29 8.71 -6.27 -1.41
N GLU A 30 9.46 -5.27 -1.88
CA GLU A 30 9.98 -5.11 -3.24
C GLU A 30 9.78 -6.39 -4.04
N SER A 31 8.67 -6.45 -4.78
CA SER A 31 8.35 -7.58 -5.64
C SER A 31 9.41 -7.57 -6.72
N ILE A 32 10.44 -8.39 -6.53
CA ILE A 32 11.38 -8.80 -7.56
C ILE A 32 10.52 -9.56 -8.58
N GLY A 33 9.87 -8.83 -9.49
CA GLY A 33 8.99 -9.41 -10.50
C GLY A 33 7.71 -8.64 -10.84
N MET A 34 7.31 -7.60 -10.09
CA MET A 34 6.25 -6.72 -10.57
C MET A 34 6.91 -5.75 -11.55
N PRO A 35 6.63 -5.82 -12.87
CA PRO A 35 7.15 -4.81 -13.77
C PRO A 35 6.62 -3.47 -13.28
N LEU A 36 7.53 -2.57 -12.92
CA LEU A 36 7.24 -1.14 -12.93
C LEU A 36 6.74 -0.89 -14.35
N ARG A 37 5.42 -0.82 -14.53
CA ARG A 37 4.85 -0.46 -15.81
C ARG A 37 5.22 1.00 -15.99
N PHE A 38 6.33 1.24 -16.67
CA PHE A 38 6.65 2.54 -17.22
C PHE A 38 5.56 2.83 -18.26
N ARG A 39 4.45 3.43 -17.81
CA ARG A 39 3.48 4.03 -18.72
C ARG A 39 4.09 5.35 -19.16
N THR A 40 4.85 5.29 -20.25
CA THR A 40 5.33 6.51 -20.88
C THR A 40 4.13 7.16 -21.56
N TYR A 41 3.87 8.41 -21.23
CA TYR A 41 2.88 9.24 -21.90
C TYR A 41 3.33 9.48 -23.34
N VAL A 42 2.90 8.64 -24.29
CA VAL A 42 3.40 8.64 -25.68
C VAL A 42 2.84 9.79 -26.53
N ASP A 43 1.63 10.28 -26.21
CA ASP A 43 0.89 11.25 -27.05
C ASP A 43 0.38 12.49 -26.28
N LEU A 44 0.93 12.80 -25.10
CA LEU A 44 0.52 13.98 -24.34
C LEU A 44 1.30 15.23 -24.77
N LYS A 45 0.57 16.27 -25.20
CA LYS A 45 1.09 17.63 -25.30
C LYS A 45 0.86 18.37 -23.98
N GLY A 46 1.94 18.72 -23.29
CA GLY A 46 1.90 19.39 -21.99
C GLY A 46 2.37 18.46 -20.86
N SER A 47 2.04 18.82 -19.63
CA SER A 47 2.40 18.05 -18.45
C SER A 47 1.18 17.33 -17.87
N PRO A 48 1.31 16.05 -17.48
CA PRO A 48 0.23 15.32 -16.81
C PRO A 48 0.07 15.75 -15.34
N TYR A 49 1.01 16.55 -14.84
CA TYR A 49 1.06 16.93 -13.44
C TYR A 49 0.32 18.23 -13.19
N PHE A 50 -0.33 18.33 -12.03
CA PHE A 50 -1.00 19.55 -11.59
C PHE A 50 -0.03 20.71 -11.43
N ILE A 51 1.18 20.41 -10.94
CA ILE A 51 2.32 21.33 -10.88
C ILE A 51 3.55 20.58 -11.39
N ASP A 52 4.26 21.18 -12.34
CA ASP A 52 5.42 20.56 -13.00
C ASP A 52 6.61 20.35 -12.07
N SER A 53 6.75 21.22 -11.07
CA SER A 53 7.78 21.17 -10.05
C SER A 53 7.35 20.36 -8.82
N TRP A 54 8.34 19.74 -8.18
CA TRP A 54 8.16 19.18 -6.85
C TRP A 54 7.86 20.32 -5.86
N THR A 55 6.81 20.14 -5.07
CA THR A 55 6.40 21.12 -4.07
C THR A 55 6.42 20.50 -2.69
N LYS A 56 6.84 21.26 -1.68
CA LYS A 56 6.85 20.75 -0.30
C LYS A 56 5.45 20.77 0.28
N GLY A 57 5.04 19.67 0.90
CA GLY A 57 3.72 19.55 1.50
C GLY A 57 3.68 18.65 2.73
N ILE A 58 2.46 18.33 3.14
CA ILE A 58 2.15 17.49 4.29
C ILE A 58 1.31 16.31 3.81
N ILE A 59 1.72 15.09 4.13
CA ILE A 59 0.93 13.87 3.90
C ILE A 59 0.33 13.45 5.25
N LYS A 60 -0.99 13.30 5.29
CA LYS A 60 -1.70 12.69 6.41
C LYS A 60 -2.24 11.34 5.94
N GLN A 61 -1.71 10.26 6.51
CA GLN A 61 -2.16 8.90 6.21
C GLN A 61 -3.37 8.53 7.07
N SER A 62 -4.12 7.52 6.63
CA SER A 62 -5.30 7.01 7.34
C SER A 62 -4.97 6.48 8.75
N ASN A 63 -3.75 5.98 8.95
CA ASN A 63 -3.23 5.54 10.25
C ASN A 63 -2.90 6.71 11.22
N GLY A 64 -3.14 7.96 10.82
CA GLY A 64 -2.83 9.16 11.63
C GLY A 64 -1.38 9.62 11.54
N GLN A 65 -0.52 8.94 10.80
CA GLN A 65 0.86 9.38 10.56
C GLN A 65 0.87 10.64 9.70
N ILE A 66 1.61 11.66 10.17
CA ILE A 66 1.78 12.94 9.50
C ILE A 66 3.24 13.11 9.11
N SER A 67 3.49 13.22 7.80
CA SER A 67 4.81 13.52 7.25
C SER A 67 4.81 14.95 6.73
N LYS A 68 5.69 15.80 7.26
CA LYS A 68 5.78 17.23 6.90
C LYS A 68 6.99 17.47 6.00
N ASN A 69 6.95 18.55 5.21
CA ASN A 69 8.08 19.01 4.39
C ASN A 69 8.53 17.95 3.37
N ILE A 70 7.58 17.15 2.88
CA ILE A 70 7.80 16.09 1.89
C ILE A 70 7.65 16.69 0.50
N GLU A 71 8.54 16.33 -0.42
CA GLU A 71 8.38 16.69 -1.83
C GLU A 71 7.24 15.89 -2.46
N LEU A 72 6.23 16.58 -2.95
CA LEU A 72 5.01 16.04 -3.55
C LEU A 72 4.89 16.48 -5.00
N LYS A 73 4.26 15.63 -5.79
CA LYS A 73 3.78 15.91 -7.14
C LYS A 73 2.48 15.14 -7.35
N TYR A 74 1.49 15.75 -7.99
CA TYR A 74 0.21 15.10 -8.25
C TYR A 74 0.03 14.91 -9.75
N ASP A 75 -0.21 13.67 -10.16
CA ASP A 75 -0.52 13.30 -11.54
C ASP A 75 -2.03 13.36 -11.73
N GLN A 76 -2.49 14.32 -12.55
CA GLN A 76 -3.91 14.53 -12.78
C GLN A 76 -4.53 13.50 -13.71
N LEU A 77 -3.72 12.82 -14.52
CA LEU A 77 -4.23 11.88 -15.49
C LEU A 77 -4.53 10.52 -14.84
N GLU A 78 -3.61 10.05 -14.00
CA GLU A 78 -3.75 8.77 -13.29
C GLU A 78 -4.41 8.94 -11.91
N ASP A 79 -4.68 10.17 -11.46
CA ASP A 79 -5.22 10.50 -10.13
C ASP A 79 -4.33 9.98 -8.98
N GLU A 80 -3.03 10.22 -9.09
CA GLU A 80 -2.02 9.67 -8.20
C GLU A 80 -1.21 10.76 -7.48
N LEU A 81 -1.03 10.59 -6.16
CA LEU A 81 -0.09 11.42 -5.39
C LEU A 81 1.29 10.75 -5.34
N ILE A 82 2.27 11.40 -5.96
CA ILE A 82 3.67 10.98 -5.96
C ILE A 82 4.43 11.77 -4.89
N PHE A 83 5.25 11.11 -4.09
CA PHE A 83 6.03 11.76 -3.03
C PHE A 83 7.41 11.14 -2.86
N LYS A 84 8.39 11.92 -2.41
CA LYS A 84 9.72 11.38 -2.08
C LYS A 84 9.81 10.94 -0.62
N ASN A 85 10.36 9.76 -0.37
CA ASN A 85 10.66 9.33 0.99
C ASN A 85 11.99 9.95 1.51
N ALA A 86 12.34 9.64 2.76
CA ALA A 86 13.57 10.15 3.39
C ALA A 86 14.86 9.77 2.64
N ASN A 87 14.84 8.70 1.84
CA ASN A 87 15.97 8.25 1.04
C ASN A 87 15.97 8.85 -0.38
N GLY A 88 15.08 9.81 -0.66
CA GLY A 88 14.93 10.45 -1.97
C GLY A 88 14.25 9.57 -3.03
N ARG A 89 13.72 8.39 -2.67
CA ARG A 89 13.00 7.53 -3.60
C ARG A 89 11.56 8.04 -3.77
N SER A 90 11.11 8.13 -5.02
CA SER A 90 9.71 8.43 -5.34
C SER A 90 8.82 7.23 -5.05
N LEU A 91 7.71 7.46 -4.36
CA LEU A 91 6.65 6.53 -4.03
C LEU A 91 5.33 7.09 -4.53
N VAL A 92 4.40 6.20 -4.86
CA VAL A 92 3.04 6.55 -5.28
C VAL A 92 2.06 6.17 -4.18
N LEU A 93 1.16 7.08 -3.85
CA LEU A 93 0.01 6.84 -3.01
C LEU A 93 -1.22 6.73 -3.90
N LEU A 94 -1.79 5.53 -3.95
CA LEU A 94 -3.03 5.24 -4.67
C LEU A 94 -4.21 5.59 -3.77
N PHE A 95 -5.12 6.42 -4.26
CA PHE A 95 -6.42 6.62 -3.64
C PHE A 95 -7.34 5.49 -4.11
N GLN A 96 -7.79 4.63 -3.19
CA GLN A 96 -8.77 3.55 -3.46
C GLN A 96 -10.16 3.99 -3.02
#